data_AF-A0A501WGS3-F1
#
_entry.id   AF-A0A501WGS3-F1
#
_cell.length_a   1.000
_cell.length_b   1.000
_cell.length_c   1.000
_cell.angle_alpha   90.00
_cell.angle_beta   90.00
_cell.angle_gamma   90.00
#
_symmetry.space_group_name_H-M   'P 1'
#
loop_
_entity.id
_entity.type
_entity.pdbx_description
1 polymer ?
#
loop_
_entity_poly.entity_id
_entity_poly.type
_entity_poly.pdbx_seq_one_letter_code
_entity_poly.pdbx_strand_id
1 'polypeptide(L)'
;MKQTYALVLALSLPLFSLTKTFAQHTSLPDAAAQAGHTTETLSGINMKPAAKGTFQLDFSQQLDENALLEVKDSTGKLVYQKPVSIAHNRSAWRYNLGRLKPDTYLIEVKTSDTTYWTKFKVQH
;
A
#
# COMPACT_ATOMS: atom_id res chain seq x y z
N MET A 1 29.70 48.54 -17.64
CA MET A 1 29.34 49.41 -18.77
C MET A 1 28.67 48.57 -19.85
N LYS A 2 27.55 49.08 -20.41
CA LYS A 2 26.85 48.69 -21.67
C LYS A 2 25.99 47.41 -21.58
N GLN A 3 24.66 47.51 -21.36
CA GLN A 3 23.55 47.78 -22.32
C GLN A 3 23.53 46.74 -23.49
N THR A 4 22.43 46.09 -23.91
CA THR A 4 21.05 46.58 -24.11
C THR A 4 20.08 45.39 -24.30
N TYR A 5 18.79 45.64 -24.01
CA TYR A 5 17.59 44.82 -24.22
C TYR A 5 17.31 44.41 -25.67
N ALA A 6 16.60 43.28 -25.87
CA ALA A 6 15.68 43.09 -26.99
C ALA A 6 14.50 42.17 -26.58
N LEU A 7 13.35 42.79 -26.42
CA LEU A 7 12.01 42.21 -26.32
C LEU A 7 11.52 41.88 -27.74
N VAL A 8 10.97 40.69 -27.97
CA VAL A 8 10.13 40.41 -29.15
C VAL A 8 8.85 39.70 -28.69
N LEU A 9 7.73 40.43 -28.81
CA LEU A 9 6.36 39.92 -28.82
C LEU A 9 6.04 39.34 -30.21
N ALA A 10 5.32 38.21 -30.25
CA ALA A 10 4.26 37.91 -31.25
C ALA A 10 3.58 36.57 -30.86
N LEU A 11 2.38 36.57 -30.27
CA LEU A 11 1.07 36.47 -30.95
C LEU A 11 0.91 35.23 -31.87
N SER A 12 0.24 34.20 -31.37
CA SER A 12 -0.78 33.42 -32.13
C SER A 12 -1.47 32.38 -31.24
N LEU A 13 -2.66 32.72 -30.74
CA LEU A 13 -3.73 31.74 -30.50
C LEU A 13 -4.38 31.48 -31.88
N PRO A 14 -4.73 30.24 -32.21
CA PRO A 14 -6.18 29.97 -32.27
C PRO A 14 -6.63 28.52 -31.99
N LEU A 15 -7.92 28.45 -31.65
CA LEU A 15 -8.90 27.39 -31.95
C LEU A 15 -8.99 26.17 -31.02
N PHE A 16 -9.89 26.34 -30.04
CA PHE A 16 -10.78 25.30 -29.54
C PHE A 16 -11.27 24.38 -30.68
N SER A 17 -11.07 23.08 -30.50
CA SER A 17 -11.91 22.05 -31.13
C SER A 17 -12.41 21.14 -30.01
N LEU A 18 -13.66 21.38 -29.61
CA LEU A 18 -14.44 20.50 -28.75
C LEU A 18 -14.88 19.29 -29.57
N THR A 19 -14.24 18.14 -29.37
CA THR A 19 -14.84 16.86 -29.69
C THR A 19 -15.13 16.12 -28.39
N LYS A 20 -16.39 16.24 -27.93
CA LYS A 20 -16.94 15.36 -26.89
C LYS A 20 -17.11 13.97 -27.50
N THR A 21 -16.14 13.09 -27.29
CA THR A 21 -16.34 11.67 -27.49
C THR A 21 -17.16 11.14 -26.31
N PHE A 22 -18.46 10.90 -26.54
CA PHE A 22 -19.26 10.07 -25.64
C PHE A 22 -18.88 8.61 -25.88
N ALA A 23 -17.94 8.09 -25.09
CA ALA A 23 -17.79 6.66 -24.96
C ALA A 23 -18.85 6.18 -23.95
N GLN A 24 -19.94 5.58 -24.47
CA GLN A 24 -20.86 4.79 -23.66
C GLN A 24 -20.09 3.56 -23.17
N HIS A 25 -19.71 3.53 -21.90
CA HIS A 25 -19.33 2.29 -21.24
C HIS A 25 -20.48 1.90 -20.32
N THR A 26 -21.10 0.79 -20.67
CA THR A 26 -22.07 0.01 -19.91
C THR A 26 -21.82 0.12 -18.40
N SER A 27 -22.80 0.66 -17.68
CA SER A 27 -22.88 0.57 -16.23
C SER A 27 -23.07 -0.91 -15.84
N LEU A 28 -22.00 -1.56 -15.40
CA LEU A 28 -22.09 -2.78 -14.60
C LEU A 28 -22.50 -2.41 -13.17
N PRO A 29 -23.31 -3.25 -12.51
CA PRO A 29 -24.10 -2.88 -11.35
C PRO A 29 -23.27 -2.71 -10.08
N ASP A 30 -23.73 -1.81 -9.22
CA ASP A 30 -23.36 -1.62 -7.81
C ASP A 30 -23.02 -2.94 -7.10
N ALA A 31 -21.73 -3.24 -7.01
CA ALA A 31 -21.19 -4.09 -5.96
C ALA A 31 -20.75 -3.18 -4.81
N ALA A 32 -21.69 -2.87 -3.93
CA ALA A 32 -21.41 -2.37 -2.60
C ALA A 32 -20.56 -3.39 -1.83
N ALA A 33 -19.25 -3.34 -2.01
CA ALA A 33 -18.29 -3.80 -1.03
C ALA A 33 -17.61 -2.54 -0.53
N GLN A 34 -17.85 -2.20 0.73
CA GLN A 34 -17.10 -1.16 1.43
C GLN A 34 -15.61 -1.48 1.28
N ALA A 35 -14.97 -0.82 0.31
CA ALA A 35 -13.55 -0.83 0.12
C ALA A 35 -12.95 -0.04 1.29
N GLY A 36 -12.76 -0.72 2.42
CA GLY A 36 -11.81 -0.25 3.42
C GLY A 36 -10.51 -0.04 2.67
N HIS A 37 -10.06 1.22 2.58
CA HIS A 37 -8.91 1.65 1.81
C HIS A 37 -7.76 0.64 1.89
N THR A 38 -7.63 -0.23 0.90
CA THR A 38 -6.43 -1.05 0.73
C THR A 38 -5.40 -0.12 0.10
N THR A 39 -4.78 0.71 0.94
CA THR A 39 -3.62 1.49 0.52
C THR A 39 -2.54 0.48 0.17
N GLU A 40 -2.30 0.25 -1.13
CA GLU A 40 -1.21 -0.59 -1.59
C GLU A 40 0.10 0.05 -1.09
N THR A 41 0.84 -0.69 -0.27
CA THR A 41 2.12 -0.23 0.27
C THR A 41 3.25 -0.71 -0.64
N LEU A 42 4.32 0.07 -0.76
CA LEU A 42 5.51 -0.34 -1.53
C LEU A 42 6.17 -1.63 -1.01
N SER A 43 5.91 -1.99 0.26
CA SER A 43 6.39 -3.22 0.87
C SER A 43 5.46 -4.43 0.66
N GLY A 44 4.30 -4.24 0.02
CA GLY A 44 3.29 -5.27 -0.14
C GLY A 44 2.66 -5.75 1.18
N ILE A 45 2.95 -5.08 2.30
CA ILE A 45 2.40 -5.40 3.62
C ILE A 45 1.18 -4.51 3.86
N ASN A 46 0.01 -5.11 3.99
CA ASN A 46 -1.24 -4.42 4.31
C ASN A 46 -1.84 -5.01 5.59
N MET A 47 -2.32 -4.16 6.49
CA MET A 47 -3.04 -4.59 7.69
C MET A 47 -4.43 -3.96 7.70
N LYS A 48 -5.45 -4.79 7.90
CA LYS A 48 -6.85 -4.37 7.94
C LYS A 48 -7.56 -4.90 9.19
N PRO A 49 -8.49 -4.13 9.76
CA PRO A 49 -9.35 -4.63 10.83
C PRO A 49 -10.22 -5.78 10.31
N ALA A 50 -10.44 -6.76 11.17
CA ALA A 50 -11.31 -7.90 10.99
C ALA A 50 -12.36 -7.94 12.11
N ALA A 51 -13.24 -8.93 12.08
CA ALA A 51 -14.35 -9.04 13.04
C ALA A 51 -13.86 -9.00 14.50
N LYS A 52 -14.67 -8.41 15.40
CA LYS A 52 -14.47 -8.42 16.86
C LYS A 52 -13.15 -7.77 17.34
N GLY A 53 -12.69 -6.74 16.63
CA GLY A 53 -11.49 -5.97 16.98
C GLY A 53 -10.18 -6.71 16.73
N THR A 54 -10.21 -7.69 15.82
CA THR A 54 -9.01 -8.41 15.39
C THR A 54 -8.40 -7.74 14.16
N PHE A 55 -7.16 -8.10 13.83
CA PHE A 55 -6.47 -7.58 12.66
C PHE A 55 -6.00 -8.72 11.76
N GLN A 56 -6.14 -8.50 10.46
CA GLN A 56 -5.61 -9.37 9.42
C GLN A 56 -4.47 -8.65 8.71
N LEU A 57 -3.38 -9.38 8.50
CA LEU A 57 -2.22 -8.93 7.74
C LEU A 57 -2.15 -9.72 6.44
N ASP A 58 -2.07 -8.99 5.35
CA ASP A 58 -1.80 -9.50 4.01
C ASP A 58 -0.39 -9.08 3.59
N PHE A 59 0.41 -10.03 3.09
CA PHE A 59 1.73 -9.76 2.53
C PHE A 59 1.76 -10.22 1.08
N SER A 60 2.07 -9.31 0.16
CA SER A 60 2.01 -9.53 -1.28
C SER A 60 3.30 -9.09 -1.97
N GLN A 61 4.38 -9.83 -1.77
CA GLN A 61 5.64 -9.65 -2.50
C GLN A 61 6.12 -11.00 -3.00
N GLN A 62 6.76 -11.03 -4.17
CA GLN A 62 7.39 -12.26 -4.61
C GLN A 62 8.64 -12.56 -3.76
N LEU A 63 8.66 -13.75 -3.15
CA LEU A 63 9.81 -14.24 -2.40
C LEU A 63 10.47 -15.42 -3.14
N ASP A 64 11.80 -15.40 -3.13
CA ASP A 64 12.64 -16.48 -3.67
C ASP A 64 13.21 -17.40 -2.57
N GLU A 65 13.03 -17.03 -1.31
CA GLU A 65 13.38 -17.83 -0.15
C GLU A 65 12.33 -17.71 0.97
N ASN A 66 12.41 -18.60 1.96
CA ASN A 66 11.57 -18.48 3.15
C ASN A 66 11.93 -17.21 3.93
N ALA A 67 10.93 -16.60 4.54
CA ALA A 67 11.11 -15.40 5.36
C ALA A 67 10.53 -15.58 6.77
N LEU A 68 10.77 -14.59 7.62
CA LEU A 68 10.22 -14.50 8.96
C LEU A 68 9.39 -13.22 9.10
N LEU A 69 8.10 -13.37 9.39
CA LEU A 69 7.22 -12.27 9.74
C LEU A 69 7.36 -11.98 11.24
N GLU A 70 7.67 -10.73 11.57
CA GLU A 70 7.70 -10.19 12.93
C GLU A 70 6.76 -8.98 13.04
N VAL A 71 6.04 -8.89 14.15
CA VAL A 71 5.30 -7.68 14.53
C VAL A 71 5.77 -7.24 15.91
N LYS A 72 6.15 -5.98 16.01
CA LYS A 72 6.64 -5.34 17.24
C LYS A 72 5.74 -4.16 17.59
N ASP A 73 5.49 -3.97 18.88
CA ASP A 73 4.81 -2.77 19.38
C ASP A 73 5.75 -1.55 19.38
N SER A 74 5.26 -0.40 19.85
CA SER A 74 6.05 0.84 19.84
C SER A 74 7.28 0.81 20.75
N THR A 75 7.32 -0.11 21.72
CA THR A 75 8.47 -0.34 22.59
C THR A 75 9.52 -1.24 21.95
N GLY A 76 9.24 -1.78 20.76
CA GLY A 76 10.09 -2.74 20.07
C GLY A 76 9.89 -4.18 20.55
N LYS A 77 8.94 -4.43 21.47
CA LYS A 77 8.65 -5.77 21.98
C LYS A 77 7.93 -6.59 20.92
N LEU A 78 8.41 -7.82 20.69
CA LEU A 78 7.77 -8.77 19.79
C LEU A 78 6.39 -9.19 20.35
N VAL A 79 5.36 -9.03 19.52
CA VAL A 79 3.97 -9.39 19.85
C VAL A 79 3.40 -10.47 18.93
N TYR A 80 3.98 -10.65 17.75
CA TYR A 80 3.62 -11.71 16.82
C TYR A 80 4.84 -12.14 16.01
N GLN A 81 4.92 -13.45 15.72
CA GLN A 81 5.96 -14.00 14.85
C GLN A 81 5.45 -15.25 14.13
N LYS A 82 5.73 -15.36 12.83
CA LYS A 82 5.42 -16.55 12.02
C LYS A 82 6.42 -16.75 10.88
N PRO A 83 6.71 -18.00 10.50
CA PRO A 83 7.43 -18.26 9.25
C PRO A 83 6.55 -17.91 8.04
N VAL A 84 7.20 -17.42 6.98
CA VAL A 84 6.63 -17.21 5.65
C VAL A 84 7.27 -18.24 4.74
N SER A 85 6.54 -19.31 4.42
CA SER A 85 7.05 -20.40 3.60
C SER A 85 6.73 -20.20 2.12
N ILE A 86 7.71 -20.43 1.26
CA ILE A 86 7.56 -20.38 -0.20
C ILE A 86 7.15 -21.71 -0.84
N ALA A 87 6.97 -22.77 -0.05
CA ALA A 87 6.75 -24.14 -0.55
C ALA A 87 5.48 -24.29 -1.41
N HIS A 88 4.42 -23.55 -1.07
CA HIS A 88 3.11 -23.64 -1.74
C HIS A 88 2.63 -22.31 -2.32
N ASN A 89 3.20 -21.19 -1.87
CA ASN A 89 2.84 -19.87 -2.31
C ASN A 89 4.10 -18.99 -2.28
N ARG A 90 4.36 -18.22 -3.34
CA ARG A 90 5.55 -17.38 -3.46
C ARG A 90 5.25 -15.89 -3.47
N SER A 91 3.99 -15.47 -3.43
CA SER A 91 3.63 -14.08 -3.68
C SER A 91 2.52 -13.52 -2.80
N ALA A 92 1.78 -14.34 -2.05
CA ALA A 92 0.66 -13.88 -1.24
C ALA A 92 0.50 -14.70 0.05
N TRP A 93 0.52 -14.04 1.20
CA TRP A 93 0.27 -14.67 2.50
C TRP A 93 -0.70 -13.85 3.32
N ARG A 94 -1.47 -14.55 4.17
CA ARG A 94 -2.50 -13.95 5.02
C ARG A 94 -2.36 -14.49 6.43
N TYR A 95 -2.29 -13.58 7.40
CA TYR A 95 -2.10 -13.88 8.80
C TYR A 95 -3.19 -13.22 9.64
N ASN A 96 -3.73 -13.97 10.60
CA ASN A 96 -4.58 -13.40 11.65
C ASN A 96 -3.68 -12.99 12.82
N LEU A 97 -3.59 -11.69 13.09
CA LEU A 97 -2.81 -11.13 14.20
C LEU A 97 -3.56 -11.17 15.53
N GLY A 98 -4.86 -11.51 15.51
CA GLY A 98 -5.71 -11.43 16.68
C GLY A 98 -5.98 -9.98 17.09
N ARG A 99 -6.26 -9.77 18.38
CA ARG A 99 -6.52 -8.43 18.92
C ARG A 99 -5.20 -7.70 19.17
N LEU A 100 -5.12 -6.49 18.65
CA LEU A 100 -4.02 -5.56 18.94
C LEU A 100 -4.54 -4.45 19.84
N LYS A 101 -3.69 -3.99 20.76
CA LYS A 101 -3.98 -2.80 21.55
C LYS A 101 -3.79 -1.57 20.66
N PRO A 102 -4.41 -0.43 20.96
CA PRO A 102 -4.08 0.81 20.26
C PRO A 102 -2.64 1.19 20.56
N ASP A 103 -1.84 1.17 19.51
CA ASP A 103 -0.43 1.48 19.51
C ASP A 103 0.05 1.66 18.06
N THR A 104 1.32 2.03 17.88
CA THR A 104 2.02 1.93 16.60
C THR A 104 2.80 0.62 16.54
N TYR A 105 2.51 -0.20 15.54
CA TYR A 105 3.18 -1.47 15.31
C TYR A 105 4.14 -1.38 14.13
N LEU A 106 5.34 -1.92 14.30
CA LEU A 106 6.29 -2.18 13.22
C LEU A 106 6.09 -3.63 12.75
N ILE A 107 5.83 -3.79 11.45
CA ILE A 107 5.70 -5.08 10.80
C ILE A 107 6.91 -5.27 9.90
N GLU A 108 7.60 -6.39 10.04
CA GLU A 108 8.79 -6.75 9.27
C GLU A 108 8.61 -8.15 8.68
N VAL A 109 8.92 -8.32 7.40
CA VAL A 109 9.12 -9.64 6.77
C VAL A 109 10.58 -9.71 6.34
N LYS A 110 11.32 -10.64 6.95
CA LYS A 110 12.77 -10.74 6.84
C LYS A 110 13.19 -11.98 6.06
N THR A 111 13.84 -11.79 4.93
CA THR A 111 14.64 -12.82 4.24
C THR A 111 16.10 -12.74 4.72
N SER A 112 16.99 -13.50 4.10
CA SER A 112 18.43 -13.42 4.42
C SER A 112 19.05 -12.09 4.03
N ASP A 113 18.53 -11.44 2.99
CA ASP A 113 19.11 -10.28 2.32
C ASP A 113 18.24 -9.01 2.40
N THR A 114 16.93 -9.17 2.61
CA THR A 114 15.94 -8.11 2.45
C THR A 114 14.99 -8.08 3.65
N THR A 115 14.63 -6.87 4.08
CA THR A 115 13.57 -6.67 5.07
C THR A 115 12.50 -5.78 4.47
N TYR A 116 11.34 -6.36 4.18
CA TYR A 116 10.14 -5.60 3.85
C TYR A 116 9.53 -5.12 5.15
N TRP A 117 9.22 -3.83 5.26
CA TRP A 117 8.66 -3.29 6.49
C TRP A 117 7.60 -2.24 6.23
N THR A 118 6.77 -2.03 7.25
CA THR A 118 5.81 -0.93 7.31
C THR A 118 5.43 -0.68 8.76
N LYS A 119 4.90 0.51 9.04
CA LYS A 119 4.37 0.87 10.36
C LYS A 119 2.88 1.13 10.26
N PHE A 120 2.11 0.55 11.17
CA PHE A 120 0.67 0.77 11.27
C PHE A 120 0.30 1.33 12.62
N LYS A 121 -0.56 2.35 12.63
CA LYS A 121 -1.16 2.89 13.84
C LYS A 121 -2.54 2.27 14.05
N VAL A 122 -2.70 1.52 15.14
CA VAL A 122 -4.00 1.03 15.60
C VAL A 122 -4.61 2.10 16.49
N GLN A 123 -5.83 2.52 16.16
CA GLN A 123 -6.61 3.51 16.91
C GLN A 123 -7.88 2.84 17.44
N HIS A 124 -8.39 3.35 18.56
CA HIS A 124 -9.66 2.92 19.16
C HIS A 124 -10.87 3.36 18.33
#